data_AF-A0A537HU27-F1
#
_entry.id   AF-A0A537HU27-F1
#
_cell.length_a   1.000
_cell.length_b   1.000
_cell.length_c   1.000
_cell.angle_alpha   90.00
_cell.angle_beta   90.00
_cell.angle_gamma   90.00
#
_symmetry.space_group_name_H-M   'P 1'
#
loop_
_entity.id
_entity.type
_entity.pdbx_description
1 polymer ?
#
loop_
_entity_poly.entity_id
_entity_poly.type
_entity_poly.pdbx_seq_one_letter_code
_entity_poly.pdbx_strand_id
1 'polypeptide(L)'
;MQVAAQAGKTVQEVKQYDLFMDVDFTGLKYTGKVTIDLTSTGDVNLDAVNLQIISVRSGTKNIPFKQNGPVVEIQTGRFSGPLEVEYKGKVSDNFTGLY
;
A
#
# COMPACT_ATOMS: atom_id res chain seq x y z
N MET A 1 3.12 34.89 -21.66
CA MET A 1 2.59 33.56 -21.29
C MET A 1 3.50 32.99 -20.22
N GLN A 2 3.01 32.87 -18.99
CA GLN A 2 3.76 32.29 -17.89
C GLN A 2 3.46 30.79 -17.91
N VAL A 3 4.46 29.98 -18.23
CA VAL A 3 4.33 28.52 -18.18
C VAL A 3 4.32 28.17 -16.69
N ALA A 4 3.16 27.82 -16.15
CA ALA A 4 3.07 27.26 -14.81
C ALA A 4 3.96 26.02 -14.79
N ALA A 5 4.95 26.00 -13.89
CA ALA A 5 5.77 24.82 -13.66
C ALA A 5 4.83 23.63 -13.39
N GLN A 6 4.89 22.60 -14.22
CA GLN A 6 4.33 21.31 -13.88
C GLN A 6 4.96 20.90 -12.55
N ALA A 7 4.17 20.92 -11.47
CA ALA A 7 4.58 20.41 -10.17
C ALA A 7 5.19 19.02 -10.40
N GLY A 8 6.41 18.81 -9.88
CA GLY A 8 7.20 17.62 -10.18
C GLY A 8 6.37 16.36 -9.97
N LYS A 9 6.21 15.56 -11.04
CA LYS A 9 5.45 14.32 -11.01
C LYS A 9 6.05 13.40 -9.93
N THR A 10 5.23 12.92 -8.99
CA THR A 10 5.64 11.85 -8.09
C THR A 10 5.99 10.62 -8.91
N VAL A 11 7.20 10.12 -8.76
CA VAL A 11 7.70 8.88 -9.37
C VAL A 11 7.93 7.92 -8.22
N GLN A 12 7.31 6.74 -8.30
CA GLN A 12 7.42 5.65 -7.34
C GLN A 12 7.90 4.40 -8.09
N GLU A 13 8.93 3.75 -7.59
CA GLU A 13 9.51 2.54 -8.17
C GLU A 13 9.64 1.48 -7.07
N VAL A 14 9.07 0.31 -7.33
CA VAL A 14 9.12 -0.82 -6.40
C VAL A 14 10.15 -1.81 -6.88
N LYS A 15 11.06 -2.19 -5.99
CA LYS A 15 12.08 -3.19 -6.24
C LYS A 15 11.59 -4.59 -5.90
N GLN A 16 10.89 -4.73 -4.77
CA GLN A 16 10.45 -6.03 -4.27
C GLN A 16 9.24 -5.90 -3.35
N TYR A 17 8.43 -6.96 -3.34
CA TYR A 17 7.45 -7.26 -2.31
C TYR A 17 7.85 -8.54 -1.57
N ASP A 18 7.84 -8.51 -0.24
CA ASP A 18 7.87 -9.69 0.61
C ASP A 18 6.48 -9.81 1.28
N LEU A 19 5.76 -10.87 0.92
CA LEU A 19 4.33 -11.01 1.19
C LEU A 19 4.06 -12.19 2.12
N PHE A 20 3.42 -11.91 3.25
CA PHE A 20 2.86 -12.91 4.14
C PHE A 20 1.33 -12.76 4.20
N MET A 21 0.63 -13.89 4.17
CA MET A 21 -0.82 -13.95 4.26
C MET A 21 -1.24 -15.12 5.14
N ASP A 22 -2.16 -14.86 6.05
CA ASP A 22 -2.81 -15.86 6.90
C ASP A 22 -4.27 -15.97 6.48
N VAL A 23 -4.68 -17.16 6.04
CA VAL A 23 -5.98 -17.41 5.43
C VAL A 23 -6.84 -18.27 6.35
N ASP A 24 -7.99 -17.73 6.74
CA ASP A 24 -9.06 -18.48 7.37
C ASP A 24 -9.98 -19.05 6.29
N PHE A 25 -9.75 -20.31 5.92
CA PHE A 25 -10.53 -21.02 4.90
C PHE A 25 -11.98 -21.26 5.30
N THR A 26 -12.30 -21.29 6.60
CA THR A 26 -13.69 -21.47 7.06
C THR A 26 -14.44 -20.15 7.04
N GLY A 27 -13.79 -19.07 7.50
CA GLY A 27 -14.37 -17.72 7.52
C GLY A 27 -14.24 -16.95 6.21
N LEU A 28 -13.56 -17.51 5.21
CA LEU A 28 -13.29 -16.90 3.89
C LEU A 28 -12.71 -15.48 4.01
N LYS A 29 -11.70 -15.33 4.86
CA LYS A 29 -11.04 -14.06 5.15
C LYS A 29 -9.54 -14.27 5.33
N TYR A 30 -8.79 -13.18 5.21
CA TYR A 30 -7.35 -13.21 5.44
C TYR A 30 -6.86 -11.93 6.10
N THR A 31 -5.78 -12.06 6.85
CA THR A 31 -4.90 -10.96 7.24
C THR A 31 -3.58 -11.12 6.53
N GLY A 32 -2.84 -10.04 6.37
CA GLY A 32 -1.52 -10.10 5.76
C GLY A 32 -0.64 -8.97 6.17
N LYS A 33 0.65 -9.18 5.93
CA LYS A 33 1.70 -8.18 6.06
C LYS A 33 2.50 -8.23 4.77
N VAL A 34 2.72 -7.07 4.18
CA VAL A 34 3.63 -6.93 3.03
C VAL A 34 4.73 -5.95 3.40
N THR A 35 5.97 -6.30 3.10
CA THR A 35 7.11 -5.39 3.12
C THR A 35 7.47 -5.01 1.70
N ILE A 36 7.43 -3.72 1.40
CA ILE A 36 7.64 -3.17 0.06
C ILE A 36 8.96 -2.39 0.07
N ASP A 37 9.98 -2.88 -0.63
CA ASP A 37 11.22 -2.12 -0.85
C ASP A 37 11.04 -1.22 -2.07
N LEU A 38 10.98 0.10 -1.84
CA LEU A 38 10.62 1.06 -2.89
C LEU A 38 11.36 2.39 -2.73
N THR A 39 11.41 3.14 -3.82
CA THR A 39 11.79 4.56 -3.83
C THR A 39 10.64 5.42 -4.33
N SER A 40 10.50 6.63 -3.78
CA SER A 40 9.49 7.59 -4.22
C SER A 40 9.99 9.03 -4.11
N THR A 41 9.70 9.85 -5.11
CA THR A 41 10.03 11.29 -5.09
C THR A 41 9.06 12.12 -4.26
N GLY A 42 7.95 11.53 -3.78
CA GLY A 42 6.93 12.12 -2.92
C GLY A 42 6.18 11.06 -2.11
N ASP A 43 5.00 11.38 -1.59
CA ASP A 43 4.17 10.42 -0.84
C ASP A 43 3.91 9.14 -1.64
N VAL A 44 3.88 8.01 -0.92
CA VAL A 44 3.63 6.69 -1.51
C VAL A 44 2.14 6.50 -1.71
N ASN A 45 1.76 5.98 -2.87
CA ASN A 45 0.39 5.59 -3.17
C ASN A 45 0.34 4.10 -3.52
N LEU A 46 -0.58 3.38 -2.89
CA LEU A 46 -0.81 1.96 -3.14
C LEU A 46 -2.27 1.71 -3.51
N ASP A 47 -2.49 0.90 -4.54
CA ASP A 47 -3.81 0.37 -4.82
C ASP A 47 -4.13 -0.76 -3.82
N ALA A 48 -5.28 -0.65 -3.16
CA ALA A 48 -5.76 -1.56 -2.13
C ALA A 48 -7.29 -1.79 -2.28
N VAL A 49 -7.69 -2.32 -3.44
CA VAL A 49 -9.09 -2.57 -3.76
C VAL A 49 -9.68 -3.63 -2.83
N ASN A 50 -10.78 -3.30 -2.14
CA ASN A 50 -11.49 -4.18 -1.21
C ASN A 50 -10.63 -4.74 -0.05
N LEU A 51 -9.50 -4.09 0.23
CA LEU A 51 -8.66 -4.36 1.39
C LEU A 51 -8.88 -3.27 2.43
N GLN A 52 -8.83 -3.63 3.71
CA GLN A 52 -8.71 -2.65 4.78
C GLN A 52 -7.24 -2.59 5.23
N ILE A 53 -6.62 -1.42 5.11
CA ILE A 53 -5.29 -1.18 5.67
C ILE A 53 -5.41 -0.95 7.18
N ILE A 54 -4.57 -1.65 7.94
CA ILE A 54 -4.57 -1.65 9.40
C ILE A 54 -3.45 -0.76 9.92
N SER A 55 -2.24 -0.90 9.37
CA SER A 55 -1.09 -0.11 9.77
C SER A 55 -0.10 0.04 8.63
N VAL A 56 0.68 1.12 8.70
CA VAL A 56 1.83 1.35 7.83
C VAL A 56 3.02 1.75 8.68
N ARG A 57 4.18 1.13 8.45
CA ARG A 57 5.42 1.37 9.20
C ARG A 57 6.64 1.43 8.31
N SER A 58 7.67 2.12 8.77
CA SER A 58 9.04 1.96 8.26
C SER A 58 9.98 1.83 9.45
N GLY A 59 10.63 0.67 9.55
CA GLY A 59 11.34 0.27 10.77
C GLY A 59 10.41 0.30 11.99
N THR A 60 10.76 1.09 13.01
CA THR A 60 9.98 1.23 14.25
C THR A 60 8.94 2.35 14.20
N LYS A 61 8.86 3.11 13.10
CA LYS A 61 8.00 4.30 12.99
C LYS A 61 6.68 3.98 12.29
N ASN A 62 5.56 4.31 12.94
CA ASN A 62 4.25 4.35 12.29
C ASN A 62 4.19 5.55 11.34
N ILE A 63 3.67 5.33 10.13
CA ILE A 63 3.49 6.37 9.12
C ILE A 63 1.98 6.63 8.94
N PRO A 64 1.52 7.88 9.05
CA PRO A 64 0.13 8.21 8.78
C PRO A 64 -0.27 7.88 7.34
N PHE A 65 -1.49 7.39 7.17
CA PHE A 65 -2.07 7.13 5.86
C PHE A 65 -3.55 7.52 5.83
N LYS A 66 -4.07 7.72 4.62
CA LYS A 66 -5.49 7.89 4.35
C LYS A 66 -5.90 6.88 3.28
N GLN A 67 -7.04 6.23 3.47
CA GLN A 67 -7.60 5.33 2.47
C GLN A 67 -8.85 5.95 1.86
N ASN A 68 -8.79 6.23 0.57
CA ASN A 68 -9.86 6.83 -0.22
C ASN A 68 -10.35 5.80 -1.25
N GLY A 69 -11.24 4.90 -0.80
CA GLY A 69 -11.74 3.81 -1.64
C GLY A 69 -10.60 2.84 -2.03
N PRO A 70 -10.27 2.73 -3.34
CA PRO A 70 -9.27 1.79 -3.82
C PRO A 70 -7.82 2.24 -3.64
N VAL A 71 -7.57 3.49 -3.22
CA VAL A 71 -6.21 4.05 -3.10
C VAL A 71 -5.88 4.37 -1.66
N VAL A 72 -4.65 4.03 -1.26
CA VAL A 72 -4.05 4.33 0.04
C VAL A 72 -2.93 5.33 -0.17
N GLU A 73 -3.13 6.54 0.35
CA GLU A 73 -2.14 7.62 0.35
C GLU A 73 -1.36 7.57 1.67
N ILE A 74 -0.05 7.37 1.59
CA ILE A 74 0.85 7.18 2.75
C ILE A 74 1.79 8.37 2.83
N GLN A 75 1.76 9.08 3.95
CA GLN A 75 2.45 10.37 4.16
C GLN A 75 3.95 10.19 4.44
N THR A 76 4.69 9.65 3.47
CA THR A 76 6.12 9.35 3.59
C THR A 76 7.02 10.54 3.26
N GLY A 77 6.54 11.52 2.50
CA GLY A 77 7.39 12.41 1.71
C GLY A 77 8.29 11.62 0.76
N ARG A 78 9.39 12.24 0.29
CA ARG A 78 10.43 11.50 -0.45
C ARG A 78 10.92 10.33 0.40
N PHE A 79 10.91 9.13 -0.18
CA PHE A 79 11.10 7.88 0.55
C PHE A 79 12.03 6.92 -0.20
N SER A 80 12.81 6.13 0.55
CA SER A 80 13.64 5.06 0.01
C SER A 80 13.83 3.99 1.08
N GLY A 81 13.48 2.75 0.77
CA GLY A 81 13.67 1.59 1.63
C GLY A 81 12.38 0.83 1.92
N PRO A 82 12.36 0.02 3.00
CA PRO A 82 11.23 -0.85 3.29
C PRO A 82 10.05 -0.09 3.93
N LEU A 83 8.88 -0.33 3.37
CA LEU A 83 7.58 0.08 3.90
C LEU A 83 6.77 -1.18 4.24
N GLU A 84 6.45 -1.35 5.51
CA GLU A 84 5.61 -2.45 5.99
C GLU A 84 4.14 -2.00 6.02
N VAL A 85 3.25 -2.81 5.44
CA VAL A 85 1.80 -2.57 5.42
C VAL A 85 1.09 -3.81 5.94
N GLU A 86 0.30 -3.63 7.00
CA GLU A 86 -0.62 -4.67 7.50
C GLU A 86 -2.01 -4.43 6.94
N TYR A 87 -2.65 -5.49 6.45
CA TYR A 87 -3.95 -5.41 5.81
C TYR A 87 -4.83 -6.61 6.16
N LYS A 88 -6.12 -6.47 5.88
CA LYS A 88 -7.07 -7.59 5.89
C LYS A 88 -8.01 -7.52 4.70
N GLY A 89 -8.49 -8.68 4.28
CA GLY A 89 -9.42 -8.82 3.17
C GLY A 89 -10.35 -10.03 3.34
N LYS A 90 -11.26 -10.17 2.38
CA LYS A 90 -12.14 -11.35 2.25
C LYS A 90 -11.77 -12.10 0.98
N VAL A 91 -11.93 -13.42 1.01
CA VAL A 91 -11.87 -14.26 -0.20
C VAL A 91 -13.14 -13.95 -1.00
N SER A 92 -12.97 -13.64 -2.29
CA SER A 92 -14.07 -13.20 -3.15
C SER A 92 -14.83 -14.38 -3.74
N ASP A 93 -16.14 -14.18 -3.97
CA ASP A 93 -17.02 -15.12 -4.65
C ASP A 93 -17.26 -14.76 -6.14
N ASN A 94 -16.56 -13.75 -6.66
CA ASN A 94 -16.78 -13.20 -8.00
C ASN A 94 -15.69 -13.57 -9.04
N PHE A 95 -14.85 -14.57 -8.73
CA PHE A 95 -13.75 -15.05 -9.59
C PHE A 95 -12.74 -13.97 -10.00
N THR A 96 -12.60 -12.90 -9.21
CA THR A 96 -11.62 -11.84 -9.43
C THR A 96 -10.76 -11.63 -8.18
N GLY A 97 -9.44 -11.55 -8.35
CA GLY A 97 -8.51 -11.38 -7.23
C GLY A 97 -8.20 -12.71 -6.54
N LEU A 98 -8.30 -12.75 -5.20
CA LEU A 98 -8.18 -13.98 -4.41
C LEU A 98 -9.58 -14.57 -4.18
N TYR A 99 -9.84 -15.75 -4.73
CA TYR A 99 -11.13 -16.43 -4.75
C TYR A 99 -10.99 -17.94 -4.49
#